data_AF-A0A5B7WZ31-F1
#
_entry.id   AF-A0A5B7WZ31-F1
#
_cell.length_a   1.000
_cell.length_b   1.000
_cell.length_c   1.000
_cell.angle_alpha   90.00
_cell.angle_beta   90.00
_cell.angle_gamma   90.00
#
_symmetry.space_group_name_H-M   'P 1'
#
loop_
_entity.id
_entity.type
_entity.pdbx_description
1 polymer ?
#
loop_
_entity_poly.entity_id
_entity_poly.type
_entity_poly.pdbx_seq_one_letter_code
_entity_poly.pdbx_strand_id
1 'polypeptide(L)'
;MIQSLQALLWGTVAGSALLLGAGAAWWLRIPRIWVCAIMAFGSGVLISALSFELVLEAYQQGGLAASVAGVLAGAGLYFGANRLLAWLTARRHASTPRTQDSSGTAIAVGALIDGIPESVALGLGVVAGAGINPTMLAAIFISNIPEGLASTADMNCGAQSRWPADWPPSSVPSRWHRCPPRCWRSRPRSRPAAS
;
A
#
# COMPACT_ATOMS: atom_id res chain seq x y z
N MET A 1 9.88 -21.58 -21.11
CA MET A 1 9.26 -20.48 -21.90
C MET A 1 7.78 -20.24 -21.58
N ILE A 2 6.92 -21.26 -21.49
CA ILE A 2 5.48 -21.07 -21.20
C ILE A 2 5.25 -20.60 -19.75
N GLN A 3 5.98 -21.13 -18.76
CA GLN A 3 5.81 -20.78 -17.35
C GLN A 3 6.18 -19.33 -17.02
N SER A 4 7.25 -18.79 -17.64
CA SER A 4 7.66 -17.40 -17.48
C SER A 4 6.62 -16.43 -18.07
N LEU A 5 5.95 -16.80 -19.16
CA LEU A 5 4.89 -16.00 -19.77
C LEU A 5 3.62 -16.00 -18.89
N GLN A 6 3.30 -17.14 -18.28
CA GLN A 6 2.22 -17.22 -17.30
C GLN A 6 2.51 -16.36 -16.06
N ALA A 7 3.73 -16.40 -15.51
CA ALA A 7 4.12 -15.53 -14.39
C ALA A 7 3.98 -14.05 -14.73
N LEU A 8 4.36 -13.65 -15.95
CA LEU A 8 4.17 -12.28 -16.42
C LEU A 8 2.68 -11.91 -16.50
N LEU A 9 1.84 -12.77 -17.06
CA LEU A 9 0.39 -12.56 -17.19
C LEU A 9 -0.30 -12.48 -15.83
N TRP A 10 0.05 -13.34 -14.90
CA TRP A 10 -0.55 -13.32 -13.56
C TRP A 10 -0.04 -12.14 -12.74
N GLY A 11 1.22 -11.74 -12.90
CA GLY A 11 1.75 -10.51 -12.33
C GLY A 11 1.05 -9.27 -12.86
N THR A 12 0.75 -9.20 -14.17
CA THR A 12 -0.02 -8.08 -14.74
C THR A 12 -1.47 -8.09 -14.28
N VAL A 13 -2.10 -9.27 -14.13
CA VAL A 13 -3.43 -9.39 -13.52
C VAL A 13 -3.42 -8.89 -12.09
N ALA A 14 -2.46 -9.29 -11.25
CA ALA A 14 -2.31 -8.80 -9.88
C ALA A 14 -2.11 -7.28 -9.82
N GLY A 15 -1.26 -6.72 -10.70
CA GLY A 15 -1.01 -5.28 -10.77
C GLY A 15 -2.18 -4.47 -11.33
N SER A 16 -3.01 -5.07 -12.19
CA SER A 16 -4.21 -4.40 -12.74
C SER A 16 -5.22 -4.02 -11.65
N ALA A 17 -5.21 -4.70 -10.50
CA ALA A 17 -5.99 -4.36 -9.32
C ALA A 17 -5.79 -2.92 -8.86
N LEU A 18 -4.55 -2.42 -8.88
CA LEU A 18 -4.23 -1.04 -8.49
C LEU A 18 -4.86 -0.03 -9.45
N LEU A 19 -4.81 -0.31 -10.76
CA LEU A 19 -5.43 0.52 -11.79
C LEU A 19 -6.96 0.51 -11.69
N LEU A 20 -7.54 -0.66 -11.43
CA LEU A 20 -8.98 -0.81 -11.22
C LEU A 20 -9.44 -0.12 -9.93
N GLY A 21 -8.69 -0.24 -8.84
CA GLY A 21 -8.96 0.46 -7.57
C GLY A 21 -8.86 1.98 -7.73
N ALA A 22 -7.83 2.46 -8.41
CA ALA A 22 -7.66 3.88 -8.76
C ALA A 22 -8.81 4.40 -9.64
N GLY A 23 -9.23 3.63 -10.65
CA GLY A 23 -10.37 3.98 -11.51
C GLY A 23 -11.70 3.95 -10.77
N ALA A 24 -11.92 2.95 -9.92
CA ALA A 24 -13.11 2.83 -9.08
C ALA A 24 -13.23 3.99 -8.10
N ALA A 25 -12.12 4.55 -7.60
CA ALA A 25 -12.11 5.73 -6.73
C ALA A 25 -12.78 6.95 -7.37
N TRP A 26 -12.72 7.05 -8.70
CA TRP A 26 -13.32 8.16 -9.45
C TRP A 26 -14.85 8.07 -9.47
N TRP A 27 -15.41 6.86 -9.40
CA TRP A 27 -16.84 6.59 -9.59
C TRP A 27 -17.59 6.13 -8.34
N LEU A 28 -16.93 5.49 -7.38
CA LEU A 28 -17.57 4.85 -6.22
C LEU A 28 -17.14 5.51 -4.90
N ARG A 29 -18.12 5.85 -4.05
CA ARG A 29 -17.89 6.24 -2.65
C ARG A 29 -18.07 5.02 -1.76
N ILE A 30 -16.98 4.34 -1.46
CA ILE A 30 -16.99 3.16 -0.59
C ILE A 30 -16.82 3.63 0.88
N PRO A 31 -17.69 3.22 1.81
CA PRO A 31 -17.53 3.55 3.22
C PRO A 31 -16.21 2.99 3.78
N ARG A 32 -15.52 3.76 4.64
CA ARG A 32 -14.20 3.41 5.19
C ARG A 32 -14.18 2.05 5.89
N ILE A 33 -15.28 1.66 6.53
CA ILE A 33 -15.39 0.38 7.22
C ILE A 33 -15.18 -0.81 6.29
N TRP A 34 -15.69 -0.73 5.05
CA TRP A 34 -15.54 -1.80 4.06
C TRP A 34 -14.12 -1.86 3.52
N VAL A 35 -13.49 -0.71 3.29
CA VAL A 35 -12.08 -0.65 2.87
C VAL A 35 -11.18 -1.27 3.93
N CYS A 36 -11.37 -0.90 5.21
CA CYS A 36 -10.61 -1.48 6.32
C CYS A 36 -10.90 -2.96 6.52
N ALA A 37 -12.15 -3.41 6.36
CA ALA A 37 -12.52 -4.81 6.47
C ALA A 37 -11.90 -5.67 5.36
N ILE A 38 -11.94 -5.19 4.11
CA ILE A 38 -11.33 -5.87 2.95
C ILE A 38 -9.81 -5.93 3.12
N MET A 39 -9.16 -4.84 3.56
CA MET A 39 -7.72 -4.83 3.84
C MET A 39 -7.34 -5.81 4.95
N ALA A 40 -8.06 -5.79 6.08
CA ALA A 40 -7.79 -6.71 7.19
C ALA A 40 -7.97 -8.18 6.76
N PHE A 41 -9.00 -8.47 5.97
CA PHE A 41 -9.21 -9.79 5.40
C PHE A 41 -8.09 -10.18 4.43
N GLY A 42 -7.75 -9.32 3.48
CA GLY A 42 -6.70 -9.53 2.49
C GLY A 42 -5.35 -9.82 3.14
N SER A 43 -4.92 -9.00 4.10
CA SER A 43 -3.68 -9.22 4.85
C SER A 43 -3.68 -10.56 5.60
N GLY A 44 -4.81 -10.97 6.20
CA GLY A 44 -4.91 -12.27 6.88
C GLY A 44 -4.76 -13.46 5.93
N VAL A 45 -5.40 -13.41 4.76
CA VAL A 45 -5.25 -14.44 3.71
C VAL A 45 -3.81 -14.45 3.17
N LEU A 46 -3.21 -13.28 2.96
CA LEU A 46 -1.84 -13.15 2.47
C LEU A 46 -0.82 -13.75 3.44
N ILE A 47 -0.91 -13.42 4.74
CA ILE A 47 -0.03 -13.97 5.78
C ILE A 47 -0.15 -15.50 5.84
N SER A 48 -1.38 -16.02 5.73
CA SER A 48 -1.61 -17.47 5.75
C SER A 48 -0.97 -18.14 4.53
N ALA A 49 -1.17 -17.59 3.33
CA ALA A 49 -0.59 -18.13 2.10
C ALA A 49 0.95 -18.11 2.14
N LEU A 50 1.55 -16.99 2.54
CA LEU A 50 3.01 -16.86 2.66
C LEU A 50 3.60 -17.83 3.68
N SER A 51 2.90 -18.08 4.78
CA SER A 51 3.37 -19.01 5.81
C SER A 51 3.46 -20.44 5.28
N PHE A 52 2.47 -20.88 4.49
CA PHE A 52 2.49 -22.23 3.91
C PHE A 52 3.38 -22.36 2.67
N GLU A 53 3.50 -21.32 1.85
CA GLU A 53 4.27 -21.36 0.60
C GLU A 53 5.76 -21.06 0.80
N LEU A 54 6.11 -20.12 1.69
CA LEU A 54 7.49 -19.67 1.85
C LEU A 54 8.12 -20.19 3.14
N VAL A 55 7.42 -20.08 4.27
CA VAL A 55 8.00 -20.45 5.57
C VAL A 55 8.09 -21.96 5.72
N LEU A 56 7.04 -22.70 5.35
CA LEU A 56 7.06 -24.16 5.38
C LEU A 56 8.12 -24.73 4.44
N GLU A 57 8.22 -24.20 3.22
CA GLU A 57 9.23 -24.62 2.25
C GLU A 57 10.65 -24.30 2.73
N ALA A 58 10.88 -23.08 3.25
CA ALA A 58 12.15 -22.70 3.84
C ALA A 58 12.54 -23.59 5.03
N TYR A 59 11.55 -24.07 5.80
CA TYR A 59 11.78 -25.00 6.90
C TYR A 59 12.17 -26.38 6.40
N GLN A 60 11.50 -26.89 5.36
CA GLN A 60 11.82 -28.19 4.77
C GLN A 60 13.21 -28.19 4.12
N GLN A 61 13.60 -27.09 3.47
CA GLN A 61 14.89 -26.99 2.77
C GLN A 61 16.06 -26.62 3.70
N GLY A 62 15.88 -25.65 4.59
CA GLY A 62 16.96 -25.04 5.39
C GLY A 62 16.90 -25.34 6.89
N GLY A 63 15.85 -25.98 7.38
CA GLY A 63 15.60 -26.20 8.80
C GLY A 63 15.24 -24.94 9.57
N LEU A 64 14.85 -25.11 10.84
CA LEU A 64 14.32 -24.05 11.71
C LEU A 64 15.21 -22.79 11.77
N ALA A 65 16.52 -22.98 11.96
CA ALA A 65 17.44 -21.87 12.18
C ALA A 65 17.54 -20.96 10.96
N ALA A 66 17.61 -21.54 9.75
CA ALA A 66 17.67 -20.78 8.51
C ALA A 66 16.35 -20.05 8.23
N SER A 67 15.20 -20.69 8.46
CA SER A 67 13.88 -20.06 8.26
C SER A 67 13.67 -18.87 9.20
N VAL A 68 13.96 -19.05 10.49
CA VAL A 68 13.82 -17.97 11.49
C VAL A 68 14.78 -16.83 11.19
N ALA A 69 16.04 -17.14 10.88
CA ALA A 69 17.02 -16.11 10.51
C ALA A 69 16.60 -15.34 9.25
N GLY A 70 16.10 -16.03 8.22
CA GLY A 70 15.61 -15.42 6.98
C GLY A 70 14.40 -14.51 7.21
N VAL A 71 13.40 -14.98 7.96
CA VAL A 71 12.20 -14.19 8.29
C VAL A 71 12.58 -12.95 9.10
N LEU A 72 13.43 -13.09 10.12
CA LEU A 72 13.88 -11.97 10.95
C LEU A 72 14.71 -10.96 10.15
N ALA A 73 15.61 -11.45 9.28
CA ALA A 73 16.42 -10.59 8.41
C ALA A 73 15.53 -9.81 7.42
N GLY A 74 14.55 -10.48 6.79
CA GLY A 74 13.60 -9.85 5.88
C GLY A 74 12.72 -8.81 6.58
N ALA A 75 12.17 -9.15 7.75
CA ALA A 75 11.39 -8.21 8.57
C ALA A 75 12.22 -7.00 9.01
N GLY A 76 13.47 -7.22 9.43
CA GLY A 76 14.41 -6.16 9.78
C GLY A 76 14.75 -5.25 8.61
N LEU A 77 14.96 -5.82 7.42
CA LEU A 77 15.23 -5.07 6.19
C LEU A 77 14.05 -4.20 5.78
N TYR A 78 12.83 -4.76 5.76
CA TYR A 78 11.61 -4.02 5.43
C TYR A 78 11.33 -2.90 6.44
N PHE A 79 11.40 -3.23 7.74
CA PHE A 79 11.22 -2.24 8.81
C PHE A 79 12.27 -1.13 8.74
N GLY A 80 13.53 -1.48 8.47
CA GLY A 80 14.63 -0.54 8.29
C GLY A 80 14.40 0.39 7.10
N ALA A 81 14.00 -0.14 5.95
CA ALA A 81 13.68 0.63 4.75
C ALA A 81 12.53 1.62 5.01
N ASN A 82 11.45 1.16 5.66
CA ASN A 82 10.31 2.01 5.99
C ASN A 82 10.70 3.12 6.99
N ARG A 83 11.51 2.79 8.00
CA ARG A 83 12.02 3.78 8.98
C ARG A 83 12.95 4.80 8.33
N LEU A 84 13.83 4.36 7.42
CA LEU A 84 14.71 5.24 6.67
C LEU A 84 13.91 6.20 5.80
N LEU A 85 12.89 5.69 5.09
CA LEU A 85 12.01 6.53 4.30
C LEU A 85 11.25 7.54 5.16
N ALA A 86 10.69 7.11 6.30
CA ALA A 86 9.99 7.99 7.23
C ALA A 86 10.91 9.13 7.73
N TRP A 87 12.17 8.81 8.02
CA TRP A 87 13.16 9.79 8.46
C TRP A 87 13.55 10.77 7.33
N LEU A 88 13.74 10.28 6.10
CA LEU A 88 14.03 11.12 4.93
C LEU A 88 12.87 12.08 4.64
N THR A 89 11.63 11.59 4.70
CA THR A 89 10.43 12.39 4.48
C THR A 89 10.22 13.41 5.62
N ALA A 90 10.47 13.02 6.87
CA ALA A 90 10.42 13.94 8.02
C ALA A 90 11.44 15.09 7.91
N ARG A 91 12.65 14.81 7.42
CA ARG A 91 13.68 15.84 7.19
C ARG A 91 13.28 16.84 6.10
N ARG A 92 12.65 16.37 5.03
CA ARG A 92 12.12 17.25 3.96
C ARG A 92 10.98 18.15 4.46
N HIS A 93 10.23 17.72 5.48
CA HIS A 93 9.18 18.55 6.10
C HIS A 93 9.68 19.63 7.05
N ALA A 94 10.87 19.48 7.62
CA ALA A 94 11.44 20.48 8.53
C ALA A 94 11.93 21.75 7.78
N SER A 95 12.28 21.62 6.50
CA SER A 95 12.91 22.69 5.71
C SER A 95 11.95 23.52 4.85
N THR A 96 10.69 23.13 4.72
CA THR A 96 9.72 23.81 3.84
C THR A 96 8.42 24.11 4.59
N PRO A 97 8.07 25.38 4.84
CA PRO A 97 6.81 25.72 5.48
C PRO A 97 5.64 25.47 4.51
N ARG A 98 4.76 24.54 4.87
CA ARG A 98 3.38 24.38 4.37
C ARG A 98 3.22 24.28 2.84
N THR A 99 3.51 23.11 2.30
CA THR A 99 2.78 22.59 1.13
C THR A 99 2.12 21.26 1.52
N GLN A 100 0.78 21.24 1.49
CA GLN A 100 -0.06 20.06 1.73
C GLN A 100 0.11 18.96 0.66
N ASP A 101 0.92 19.23 -0.39
CA ASP A 101 1.26 18.36 -1.53
C ASP A 101 2.01 17.05 -1.17
N SER A 102 2.38 16.86 0.10
CA SER A 102 3.20 15.72 0.55
C SER A 102 2.43 14.50 1.05
N SER A 103 1.14 14.64 1.34
CA SER A 103 0.32 13.54 1.87
C SER A 103 0.13 12.44 0.83
N GLY A 104 -0.32 12.80 -0.38
CA GLY A 104 -0.57 11.84 -1.46
C GLY A 104 0.71 11.17 -1.98
N THR A 105 1.83 11.90 -2.03
CA THR A 105 3.12 11.33 -2.43
C THR A 105 3.68 10.39 -1.37
N ALA A 106 3.52 10.69 -0.07
CA ALA A 106 3.94 9.79 1.00
C ALA A 106 3.12 8.48 1.01
N ILE A 107 1.81 8.55 0.77
CA ILE A 107 0.95 7.35 0.68
C ILE A 107 1.30 6.53 -0.56
N ALA A 108 1.50 7.18 -1.72
CA ALA A 108 1.87 6.48 -2.96
C ALA A 108 3.23 5.79 -2.84
N VAL A 109 4.21 6.42 -2.19
CA VAL A 109 5.52 5.80 -1.93
C VAL A 109 5.39 4.67 -0.91
N GLY A 110 4.53 4.80 0.10
CA GLY A 110 4.22 3.72 1.05
C GLY A 110 3.65 2.49 0.35
N ALA A 111 2.65 2.66 -0.52
CA ALA A 111 2.08 1.58 -1.32
C ALA A 111 3.11 0.96 -2.27
N LEU A 112 4.01 1.76 -2.86
CA LEU A 112 5.10 1.23 -3.68
C LEU A 112 6.07 0.35 -2.88
N ILE A 113 6.40 0.74 -1.65
CA ILE A 113 7.27 -0.05 -0.78
C ILE A 113 6.59 -1.35 -0.37
N ASP A 114 5.28 -1.33 -0.12
CA ASP A 114 4.53 -2.54 0.26
C ASP A 114 4.35 -3.52 -0.90
N GLY A 115 4.29 -3.01 -2.14
CA GLY A 115 4.27 -3.83 -3.35
C GLY A 115 5.58 -4.61 -3.62
N ILE A 116 6.70 -4.24 -2.98
CA ILE A 116 7.97 -4.98 -3.11
C ILE A 116 7.87 -6.37 -2.45
N PRO A 117 7.53 -6.51 -1.15
CA PRO A 117 7.25 -7.79 -0.53
C PRO A 117 6.29 -8.68 -1.33
N GLU A 118 5.20 -8.12 -1.85
CA GLU A 118 4.19 -8.87 -2.61
C GLU A 118 4.75 -9.41 -3.94
N SER A 119 5.48 -8.57 -4.66
CA SER A 119 6.12 -8.95 -5.92
C SER A 119 7.18 -10.03 -5.72
N VAL A 120 7.96 -9.93 -4.63
CA VAL A 120 8.95 -10.94 -4.25
C VAL A 120 8.27 -12.26 -3.91
N ALA A 121 7.16 -12.23 -3.16
CA ALA A 121 6.41 -13.43 -2.82
C ALA A 121 5.85 -14.16 -4.04
N LEU A 122 5.23 -13.44 -4.99
CA LEU A 122 4.75 -14.01 -6.25
C LEU A 122 5.90 -14.61 -7.07
N GLY A 123 7.05 -13.93 -7.13
CA GLY A 123 8.23 -14.39 -7.84
C GLY A 123 8.83 -15.65 -7.23
N LEU A 124 8.94 -15.72 -5.90
CA LEU A 124 9.45 -16.87 -5.19
C LEU A 124 8.57 -18.11 -5.37
N GLY A 125 7.24 -17.97 -5.37
CA GLY A 125 6.34 -19.10 -5.63
C GLY A 125 6.54 -19.72 -7.02
N VAL A 126 6.82 -18.90 -8.03
CA VAL A 126 7.13 -19.38 -9.40
C VAL A 126 8.48 -20.10 -9.45
N VAL A 127 9.50 -19.56 -8.77
CA VAL A 127 10.86 -20.12 -8.76
C VAL A 127 10.92 -21.42 -7.94
N ALA A 128 10.14 -21.54 -6.86
CA ALA A 128 10.04 -22.73 -6.03
C ALA A 128 9.38 -23.93 -6.73
N GLY A 129 8.89 -23.77 -7.97
CA GLY A 129 8.35 -24.86 -8.79
C GLY A 129 6.90 -25.25 -8.47
N ALA A 130 6.27 -24.59 -7.50
CA ALA A 130 4.87 -24.83 -7.09
C ALA A 130 3.82 -24.25 -8.07
N GLY A 131 4.26 -23.50 -9.08
CA GLY A 131 3.35 -22.70 -9.90
C GLY A 131 2.81 -21.49 -9.13
N ILE A 132 1.80 -20.83 -9.66
CA ILE A 132 1.25 -19.62 -9.04
C ILE A 132 0.11 -20.04 -8.15
N ASN A 133 0.25 -19.85 -6.84
CA ASN A 133 -0.82 -20.13 -5.90
C ASN A 133 -1.98 -19.13 -6.14
N PRO A 134 -3.16 -19.60 -6.60
CA PRO A 134 -4.29 -18.73 -6.89
C PRO A 134 -4.81 -18.01 -5.65
N THR A 135 -4.62 -18.59 -4.45
CA THR A 135 -4.97 -17.98 -3.16
C THR A 135 -4.08 -16.77 -2.87
N MET A 136 -2.77 -16.90 -3.08
CA MET A 136 -1.83 -15.78 -2.88
C MET A 136 -2.09 -14.67 -3.91
N LEU A 137 -2.31 -15.04 -5.17
CA LEU A 137 -2.65 -14.10 -6.22
C LEU A 137 -3.95 -13.34 -5.90
N ALA A 138 -4.99 -14.05 -5.48
CA ALA A 138 -6.26 -13.43 -5.09
C ALA A 138 -6.12 -12.52 -3.87
N ALA A 139 -5.33 -12.92 -2.86
CA ALA A 139 -5.08 -12.10 -1.69
C ALA A 139 -4.39 -10.77 -2.01
N ILE A 140 -3.37 -10.82 -2.89
CA ILE A 140 -2.65 -9.63 -3.39
C ILE A 140 -3.62 -8.75 -4.19
N PHE A 141 -4.36 -9.35 -5.11
CA PHE A 141 -5.34 -8.62 -5.93
C PHE A 141 -6.39 -7.91 -5.07
N ILE A 142 -6.91 -8.58 -4.05
CA ILE A 142 -7.92 -8.03 -3.13
C ILE A 142 -7.34 -6.87 -2.30
N SER A 143 -6.08 -6.94 -1.87
CA SER A 143 -5.42 -5.91 -1.05
C SER A 143 -5.02 -4.67 -1.87
N ASN A 144 -4.62 -4.88 -3.13
CA ASN A 144 -4.26 -3.80 -4.06
C ASN A 144 -5.42 -2.87 -4.44
N ILE A 145 -6.67 -3.35 -4.45
CA ILE A 145 -7.84 -2.51 -4.77
C ILE A 145 -8.02 -1.37 -3.75
N PRO A 146 -8.14 -1.64 -2.44
CA PRO A 146 -8.13 -0.62 -1.38
C PRO A 146 -6.97 0.37 -1.44
N GLU A 147 -5.77 -0.07 -1.79
CA GLU A 147 -4.59 0.79 -1.86
C GLU A 147 -4.65 1.76 -3.05
N GLY A 148 -5.07 1.28 -4.22
CA GLY A 148 -5.34 2.13 -5.38
C GLY A 148 -6.44 3.17 -5.09
N LEU A 149 -7.47 2.77 -4.35
CA LEU A 149 -8.54 3.66 -3.87
C LEU A 149 -7.99 4.73 -2.90
N ALA A 150 -7.13 4.36 -1.96
CA ALA A 150 -6.58 5.27 -0.96
C ALA A 150 -5.62 6.30 -1.57
N SER A 151 -4.73 5.87 -2.48
CA SER A 151 -3.76 6.74 -3.15
C SER A 151 -4.44 7.83 -3.99
N THR A 152 -5.45 7.45 -4.77
CA THR A 152 -6.22 8.39 -5.61
C THR A 152 -7.14 9.31 -4.79
N ALA A 153 -7.77 8.81 -3.73
CA ALA A 153 -8.59 9.63 -2.85
C ALA A 153 -7.78 10.74 -2.18
N ASP A 154 -6.55 10.45 -1.73
CA ASP A 154 -5.70 11.43 -1.07
C ASP A 154 -5.09 12.44 -2.07
N MET A 155 -4.71 12.01 -3.28
CA MET A 155 -4.32 12.92 -4.38
C MET A 155 -5.45 13.88 -4.73
N ASN A 156 -6.70 13.39 -4.76
CA ASN A 156 -7.85 14.25 -5.06
C ASN A 156 -8.10 15.31 -3.97
N CYS A 157 -7.95 14.95 -2.70
CA CYS A 157 -8.11 15.90 -1.60
C CYS A 157 -6.92 16.87 -1.47
N GLY A 158 -5.70 16.42 -1.80
CA GLY A 158 -4.52 17.28 -1.89
C GLY A 158 -4.66 18.37 -2.96
N ALA A 159 -5.13 18.01 -4.17
CA ALA A 159 -5.38 18.98 -5.23
C ALA A 159 -6.43 20.05 -4.86
N GLN A 160 -7.41 19.71 -4.03
CA GLN A 160 -8.40 20.68 -3.57
C GLN A 160 -7.86 21.68 -2.53
N SER A 161 -6.87 21.27 -1.73
CA SER A 161 -6.20 22.17 -0.78
C SER A 161 -5.30 23.21 -1.44
N ARG A 162 -5.06 23.07 -2.75
CA ARG A 162 -4.22 23.92 -3.60
C ARG A 162 -4.94 25.17 -4.12
N TRP A 163 -6.27 25.25 -3.96
CA TRP A 163 -7.03 26.44 -4.32
C TRP A 163 -6.82 27.55 -3.28
N PRO A 164 -6.55 28.79 -3.72
CA PRO A 164 -6.48 29.95 -2.83
C PRO A 164 -7.77 30.10 -2.01
N ALA A 165 -7.65 30.51 -0.74
CA ALA A 165 -8.81 30.62 0.18
C ALA A 165 -9.84 31.68 -0.27
N ASP A 166 -9.42 32.59 -1.13
CA ASP A 166 -10.16 33.66 -1.78
C ASP A 166 -10.80 33.25 -3.13
N TRP A 167 -10.58 32.02 -3.58
CA TRP A 167 -11.07 31.53 -4.87
C TRP A 167 -12.58 31.20 -4.84
N PRO A 168 -13.38 31.62 -5.82
CA PRO A 168 -14.83 31.45 -5.79
C PRO A 168 -15.25 29.97 -5.89
N PRO A 169 -16.10 29.46 -4.97
CA PRO A 169 -16.45 28.04 -4.86
C PRO A 169 -17.20 27.48 -6.08
N SER A 170 -17.77 28.35 -6.93
CA SER A 170 -18.49 28.00 -8.16
C SER A 170 -17.62 27.52 -9.31
N SER A 171 -16.30 27.79 -9.25
CA SER A 171 -15.34 27.39 -10.29
C SER A 171 -14.62 26.08 -9.96
N VAL A 172 -14.73 25.61 -8.71
CA VAL A 172 -14.23 24.30 -8.29
C VAL A 172 -15.25 23.25 -8.75
N PRO A 173 -14.89 22.27 -9.61
CA PRO A 173 -15.87 21.35 -10.16
C PRO A 173 -16.56 20.55 -9.05
N SER A 174 -17.88 20.36 -9.15
CA SER A 174 -18.75 19.73 -8.14
C SER A 174 -18.33 18.32 -7.69
N ARG A 175 -17.45 17.66 -8.45
CA ARG A 175 -16.85 16.37 -8.14
C ARG A 175 -15.75 16.45 -7.09
N TRP A 176 -15.14 17.62 -6.90
CA TRP A 176 -14.05 17.85 -5.95
C TRP A 176 -14.55 18.29 -4.58
N HIS A 177 -15.69 18.98 -4.47
CA HIS A 177 -16.39 19.33 -3.21
C HIS A 177 -16.79 18.11 -2.32
N ARG A 178 -16.36 16.91 -2.70
CA ARG A 178 -16.80 15.62 -2.18
C ARG A 178 -15.73 14.88 -1.37
N CYS A 179 -14.69 15.57 -0.89
CA CYS A 179 -13.77 14.97 0.09
C CYS A 179 -14.49 14.74 1.43
N PRO A 180 -14.46 13.53 2.00
CA PRO A 180 -14.98 13.29 3.34
C PRO A 180 -14.21 14.16 4.35
N PRO A 181 -14.88 14.69 5.38
CA PRO A 181 -14.27 15.62 6.30
C PRO A 181 -13.15 14.93 7.09
N ARG A 182 -11.91 15.36 6.84
CA ARG A 182 -10.79 15.39 7.80
C ARG A 182 -10.65 14.14 8.70
N CYS A 183 -10.10 13.02 8.21
CA CYS A 183 -9.80 11.89 9.11
C CYS A 183 -8.66 10.94 8.68
N TRP A 184 -7.69 11.40 7.88
CA TRP A 184 -6.44 10.66 7.61
C TRP A 184 -5.22 11.22 8.35
N ARG A 185 -5.40 12.26 9.17
CA ARG A 185 -4.37 12.75 10.08
C ARG A 185 -4.52 12.10 11.46
N SER A 186 -3.78 11.03 11.71
CA SER A 186 -3.25 10.80 13.05
C SER A 186 -2.23 11.91 13.33
N ARG A 187 -2.70 13.13 13.66
CA ARG A 187 -1.82 14.08 14.34
C ARG A 187 -1.52 13.44 15.71
N PRO A 188 -0.26 13.23 16.10
CA PRO A 188 0.03 13.20 17.52
C PRO A 188 -0.37 14.58 18.04
N ARG A 189 -1.28 14.63 19.01
CA ARG A 189 -1.54 15.84 19.80
C ARG A 189 -0.22 16.17 20.52
N SER A 190 0.63 17.00 19.93
CA SER A 190 1.61 17.74 20.72
C SER A 190 0.80 18.72 21.57
N ARG A 191 0.69 18.40 22.86
CA ARG A 191 0.17 19.32 23.88
C ARG A 191 1.00 20.61 23.83
N PRO A 192 0.38 21.80 23.96
CA PRO A 192 1.18 23.00 24.20
C PRO A 192 1.90 22.83 25.53
N ALA A 193 3.21 23.02 25.52
CA ALA A 193 3.96 23.24 26.74
C ALA A 193 3.40 24.52 27.37
N ALA A 194 2.80 24.37 28.55
CA ALA A 194 2.47 25.49 29.41
C ALA A 194 3.79 26.03 29.98
N SER A 195 4.02 27.32 29.81
CA SER A 195 4.97 28.12 30.57
C SER A 195 4.30 29.44 30.91
#